data_AF-A0A955ID17-F1
#
_entry.id   AF-A0A955ID17-F1
#
_cell.length_a   1.000
_cell.length_b   1.000
_cell.length_c   1.000
_cell.angle_alpha   90.00
_cell.angle_beta   90.00
_cell.angle_gamma   90.00
#
_symmetry.space_group_name_H-M   'P 1'
#
loop_
_entity.id
_entity.type
_entity.pdbx_description
1 polymer ?
#
loop_
_entity_poly.entity_id
_entity_poly.type
_entity_poly.pdbx_seq_one_letter_code
_entity_poly.pdbx_strand_id
1 'polypeptide(L)'
;KAADIRSRSALGKVNDELPMEEDQETPAMIKEFDQDVRADEHGAGGRLSGAKSSAQRLLKRAATKANDGVALVRSRVMPAPGDRTMYLRKGHSQTKWKTIILIGVVILVILVLIINKRNEEVAVERHIQEVETKISELENTWQQLKTEASAASIGEVPAENKQDIAARIAEVVKSAESLLGENIGTDRLDEIISETQKSQDALFNVRSFTDPQVVADLELTFEGADAAAAVYASGNIFVADRARGVVYRMGTTLNSEVSSFATGLSSPYLLTADPSGNVVFVDNNSDSVMGTIDATSGNVSRSPSDSLARIGTLAGMDIYDANAALYSVNPAKNVVVKQENISGNYVVPNDAAPWRQDADFANAVALKVDYSIFMLVKGKGLLRYEGGEPATYNASGFSAADTQALQNASAFDLTATKLYIADPAGRRLIVAERTNADTYTFKEQYVYRGDDDTVFSKMQSVSVNEANGKIYVLDGNQVIRLDI
;
A
#
# COMPACT_ATOMS: atom_id res chain seq x y z
N LYS A 1 -30.74 -60.27 25.48
CA LYS A 1 -31.91 -60.95 24.87
C LYS A 1 -32.45 -59.99 23.82
N ALA A 2 -31.91 -60.04 22.60
CA ALA A 2 -32.50 -60.71 21.41
C ALA A 2 -33.79 -60.00 20.94
N ALA A 3 -34.07 -59.68 19.67
CA ALA A 3 -33.38 -59.77 18.37
C ALA A 3 -34.30 -59.07 17.31
N ASP A 4 -33.93 -59.19 16.02
CA ASP A 4 -34.65 -58.84 14.76
C ASP A 4 -34.58 -57.37 14.28
N ILE A 5 -33.97 -56.98 13.16
CA ILE A 5 -33.85 -57.50 11.76
C ILE A 5 -35.18 -57.51 10.99
N ARG A 6 -35.32 -56.59 10.01
CA ARG A 6 -35.75 -56.92 8.64
C ARG A 6 -35.47 -55.78 7.65
N SER A 7 -34.85 -56.20 6.55
CA SER A 7 -34.53 -55.51 5.30
C SER A 7 -35.74 -55.35 4.38
N ARG A 8 -35.67 -54.41 3.42
CA ARG A 8 -36.05 -54.62 2.00
C ARG A 8 -35.69 -53.42 1.10
N SER A 9 -34.98 -53.73 0.01
CA SER A 9 -34.76 -52.89 -1.16
C SER A 9 -35.80 -53.16 -2.26
N ALA A 10 -36.03 -52.17 -3.13
CA ALA A 10 -36.36 -52.27 -4.56
C ALA A 10 -36.34 -50.83 -5.13
N LEU A 11 -35.37 -50.40 -5.97
CA LEU A 11 -35.23 -50.61 -7.42
C LEU A 11 -36.46 -50.22 -8.26
N GLY A 12 -36.30 -49.17 -9.07
CA GLY A 12 -37.14 -48.80 -10.19
C GLY A 12 -36.43 -47.79 -11.11
N LYS A 13 -35.85 -48.28 -12.21
CA LYS A 13 -35.42 -47.50 -13.39
C LYS A 13 -36.58 -47.40 -14.37
N VAL A 14 -36.77 -46.27 -15.05
CA VAL A 14 -37.25 -46.18 -16.46
C VAL A 14 -36.60 -44.94 -17.12
N ASN A 15 -36.33 -45.08 -18.41
CA ASN A 15 -35.46 -44.35 -19.31
C ASN A 15 -36.26 -43.52 -20.34
N ASP A 16 -35.53 -42.76 -21.16
CA ASP A 16 -35.85 -42.20 -22.50
C ASP A 16 -36.67 -40.88 -22.50
N GLU A 17 -36.37 -39.83 -23.27
CA GLU A 17 -35.91 -39.74 -24.68
C GLU A 17 -35.41 -38.29 -24.98
N LEU A 18 -34.45 -38.13 -25.91
CA LEU A 18 -34.01 -36.85 -26.52
C LEU A 18 -34.94 -36.43 -27.67
N PRO A 19 -34.89 -35.17 -28.17
CA PRO A 19 -34.11 -34.95 -29.40
C PRO A 19 -33.37 -33.59 -29.49
N MET A 20 -32.50 -33.54 -30.49
CA MET A 20 -31.63 -32.45 -30.91
C MET A 20 -32.37 -31.26 -31.53
N GLU A 21 -31.76 -30.07 -31.46
CA GLU A 21 -31.80 -29.11 -32.57
C GLU A 21 -30.47 -28.34 -32.64
N GLU A 22 -29.96 -28.29 -33.86
CA GLU A 22 -28.71 -27.73 -34.35
C GLU A 22 -29.07 -26.40 -35.02
N ASP A 23 -28.33 -25.31 -34.82
CA ASP A 23 -28.08 -24.37 -35.90
C ASP A 23 -26.89 -23.44 -35.63
N GLN A 24 -26.14 -23.23 -36.72
CA GLN A 24 -24.92 -22.47 -36.85
C GLN A 24 -25.21 -20.97 -37.02
N GLU A 25 -24.27 -20.11 -36.64
CA GLU A 25 -23.74 -19.07 -37.54
C GLU A 25 -22.46 -18.43 -36.98
N THR A 26 -21.47 -18.29 -37.86
CA THR A 26 -20.24 -17.47 -37.74
C THR A 26 -20.28 -16.45 -38.90
N PRO A 27 -19.23 -15.63 -39.17
CA PRO A 27 -18.77 -14.43 -38.48
C PRO A 27 -18.84 -13.17 -39.41
N ALA A 28 -18.73 -11.96 -38.88
CA ALA A 28 -18.57 -10.75 -39.70
C ALA A 28 -17.31 -9.95 -39.33
N MET A 29 -16.35 -10.03 -40.25
CA MET A 29 -15.16 -9.20 -40.44
C MET A 29 -15.55 -7.93 -41.23
N ILE A 30 -14.89 -6.79 -40.99
CA ILE A 30 -14.69 -5.58 -41.86
C ILE A 30 -14.27 -4.43 -40.90
N LYS A 31 -13.23 -3.61 -41.07
CA LYS A 31 -12.20 -3.38 -42.10
C LYS A 31 -11.08 -2.53 -41.45
N GLU A 32 -9.89 -2.65 -42.02
CA GLU A 32 -8.78 -1.68 -41.93
C GLU A 32 -9.24 -0.23 -42.10
N PHE A 33 -8.57 0.70 -41.41
CA PHE A 33 -8.13 1.95 -42.03
C PHE A 33 -6.87 2.46 -41.33
N ASP A 34 -5.75 2.30 -42.04
CA ASP A 34 -4.51 3.02 -41.85
C ASP A 34 -4.64 4.38 -42.57
N GLN A 35 -4.31 5.48 -41.90
CA GLN A 35 -3.72 6.66 -42.55
C GLN A 35 -3.28 7.73 -41.52
N ASP A 36 -1.96 7.88 -41.45
CA ASP A 36 -1.24 9.14 -41.27
C ASP A 36 -1.95 10.34 -41.91
N VAL A 37 -2.10 11.47 -41.21
CA VAL A 37 -1.70 12.83 -41.67
C VAL A 37 -1.52 13.76 -40.46
N ARG A 38 -0.39 14.47 -40.51
CA ARG A 38 0.16 15.54 -39.67
C ARG A 38 -0.73 16.79 -39.48
N ALA A 39 -0.45 17.49 -38.37
CA ALA A 39 -0.39 18.96 -38.18
C ALA A 39 -1.75 19.71 -38.22
N ASP A 40 -2.11 20.62 -37.31
CA ASP A 40 -1.34 21.71 -36.70
C ASP A 40 -1.93 22.22 -35.34
N GLU A 41 -1.21 23.18 -34.79
CA GLU A 41 -1.06 23.74 -33.44
C GLU A 41 -2.21 24.50 -32.74
N HIS A 42 -1.93 24.78 -31.44
CA HIS A 42 -2.39 25.84 -30.51
C HIS A 42 -3.21 25.31 -29.31
N GLY A 43 -2.87 25.51 -28.03
CA GLY A 43 -1.83 26.28 -27.34
C GLY A 43 -2.21 26.47 -25.85
N ALA A 44 -1.19 26.62 -24.99
CA ALA A 44 -1.19 26.95 -23.54
C ALA A 44 -1.58 25.82 -22.55
N GLY A 45 -0.80 25.42 -21.53
CA GLY A 45 0.35 25.98 -20.80
C GLY A 45 0.03 25.94 -19.28
N GLY A 46 0.88 25.59 -18.32
CA GLY A 46 2.28 25.18 -18.25
C GLY A 46 2.73 25.19 -16.78
N ARG A 47 3.75 24.40 -16.42
CA ARG A 47 4.76 24.66 -15.36
C ARG A 47 5.70 23.46 -15.25
N LEU A 48 6.98 23.73 -14.95
CA LEU A 48 8.12 22.79 -14.80
C LEU A 48 8.93 22.46 -16.07
N SER A 49 9.51 23.50 -16.69
CA SER A 49 10.68 23.36 -17.58
C SER A 49 11.55 24.62 -17.52
N GLY A 50 12.03 24.95 -16.31
CA GLY A 50 12.79 26.19 -16.05
C GLY A 50 14.30 26.00 -15.86
N ALA A 51 14.77 24.81 -15.47
CA ALA A 51 16.17 24.64 -15.04
C ALA A 51 17.10 24.08 -16.13
N LYS A 52 16.59 23.39 -17.15
CA LYS A 52 17.42 22.71 -18.16
C LYS A 52 17.86 23.59 -19.36
N SER A 53 17.32 24.81 -19.53
CA SER A 53 17.62 25.64 -20.72
C SER A 53 18.74 26.69 -20.56
N SER A 54 19.18 26.96 -19.32
CA SER A 54 20.19 27.98 -19.04
C SER A 54 21.62 27.45 -19.11
N ALA A 55 21.86 26.18 -18.75
CA ALA A 55 23.17 25.56 -18.78
C ALA A 55 23.66 25.21 -20.21
N GLN A 56 22.76 24.75 -21.09
CA GLN A 56 23.12 24.38 -22.46
C GLN A 56 23.36 25.59 -23.40
N ARG A 57 22.83 26.78 -23.08
CA ARG A 57 23.09 28.01 -23.86
C ARG A 57 24.44 28.65 -23.54
N LEU A 58 25.00 28.40 -22.37
CA LEU A 58 26.31 28.92 -21.96
C LEU A 58 27.47 28.11 -22.58
N LEU A 59 27.30 26.81 -22.78
CA LEU A 59 28.31 25.95 -23.40
C LEU A 59 28.44 26.14 -24.93
N LYS A 60 27.36 26.52 -25.64
CA LYS A 60 27.42 26.76 -27.09
C LYS A 60 28.04 28.10 -27.51
N ARG A 61 28.15 29.08 -26.61
CA ARG A 61 28.78 30.40 -26.91
C ARG A 61 30.29 30.44 -26.68
N ALA A 62 30.87 29.45 -25.98
CA ALA A 62 32.31 29.37 -25.75
C ALA A 62 33.06 28.69 -26.91
N ALA A 63 32.41 27.82 -27.69
CA ALA A 63 33.06 27.05 -28.76
C ALA A 63 33.16 27.77 -30.12
N THR A 64 32.47 28.90 -30.35
CA THR A 64 32.42 29.57 -31.67
C THR A 64 33.40 30.76 -31.82
N LYS A 65 34.26 31.03 -30.83
CA LYS A 65 35.15 32.21 -30.88
C LYS A 65 36.66 31.90 -30.87
N ALA A 66 37.02 30.63 -31.04
CA ALA A 66 38.41 30.18 -30.98
C ALA A 66 39.00 29.74 -32.34
N ASN A 67 38.28 29.86 -33.46
CA ASN A 67 38.72 29.26 -34.74
C ASN A 67 38.89 30.19 -35.96
N ASP A 68 38.75 31.52 -35.81
CA ASP A 68 39.03 32.45 -36.91
C ASP A 68 40.23 33.34 -36.58
N GLY A 69 41.38 33.02 -37.18
CA GLY A 69 42.54 33.91 -37.10
C GLY A 69 43.89 33.33 -37.50
N VAL A 70 43.98 32.37 -38.44
CA VAL A 70 45.26 31.97 -39.02
C VAL A 70 45.19 31.95 -40.56
N ALA A 71 46.08 32.75 -41.15
CA ALA A 71 46.61 32.74 -42.52
C ALA A 71 45.73 33.26 -43.68
N LEU A 72 46.22 34.32 -44.36
CA LEU A 72 46.89 34.16 -45.66
C LEU A 72 47.56 35.47 -46.14
N VAL A 73 48.87 35.36 -46.38
CA VAL A 73 49.73 36.32 -47.08
C VAL A 73 49.44 36.29 -48.57
N ARG A 74 49.20 37.46 -49.20
CA ARG A 74 49.51 37.69 -50.62
C ARG A 74 49.98 39.13 -50.87
N SER A 75 50.98 39.22 -51.73
CA SER A 75 51.80 40.36 -52.14
C SER A 75 51.07 41.34 -53.07
N ARG A 76 51.51 42.61 -53.08
CA ARG A 76 51.79 43.41 -54.31
C ARG A 76 52.38 44.81 -54.01
N VAL A 77 53.59 45.02 -54.55
CA VAL A 77 54.07 46.17 -55.34
C VAL A 77 54.11 47.58 -54.73
N MET A 78 55.33 48.11 -54.65
CA MET A 78 55.69 49.52 -54.38
C MET A 78 55.31 50.48 -55.51
N PRO A 79 55.27 51.79 -55.22
CA PRO A 79 56.23 52.69 -55.88
C PRO A 79 57.03 53.58 -54.89
N ALA A 80 58.10 54.16 -55.44
CA ALA A 80 59.28 54.74 -54.78
C ALA A 80 59.14 56.27 -54.45
N PRO A 81 60.19 57.01 -54.00
CA PRO A 81 60.16 57.76 -52.75
C PRO A 81 60.11 59.30 -52.94
N GLY A 82 59.40 59.98 -52.05
CA GLY A 82 59.39 61.43 -51.93
C GLY A 82 60.16 61.90 -50.70
N ASP A 83 61.31 62.51 -50.98
CA ASP A 83 62.23 63.17 -50.06
C ASP A 83 61.54 64.22 -49.15
N ARG A 84 61.86 64.25 -47.84
CA ARG A 84 61.77 65.44 -46.94
C ARG A 84 62.17 65.11 -45.49
N THR A 85 63.45 65.39 -45.21
CA THR A 85 63.97 66.13 -44.05
C THR A 85 63.40 65.82 -42.65
N MET A 86 64.24 65.18 -41.83
CA MET A 86 64.15 65.16 -40.36
C MET A 86 64.15 66.57 -39.78
N TYR A 87 63.13 66.88 -38.97
CA TYR A 87 63.24 67.85 -37.88
C TYR A 87 63.12 67.11 -36.55
N LEU A 88 64.23 67.00 -35.83
CA LEU A 88 64.26 66.58 -34.43
C LEU A 88 63.61 67.66 -33.56
N ARG A 89 62.32 67.53 -33.29
CA ARG A 89 61.65 68.30 -32.23
C ARG A 89 61.72 67.51 -30.92
N LYS A 90 62.60 67.97 -30.03
CA LYS A 90 62.68 67.59 -28.62
C LYS A 90 61.33 67.92 -27.94
N GLY A 91 60.55 66.90 -27.58
CA GLY A 91 59.24 67.06 -26.94
C GLY A 91 58.99 65.93 -25.93
N HIS A 92 58.73 66.30 -24.68
CA HIS A 92 58.65 65.46 -23.49
C HIS A 92 57.96 64.09 -23.65
N SER A 93 58.75 63.02 -23.47
CA SER A 93 58.28 61.64 -23.31
C SER A 93 57.96 61.35 -21.83
N GLN A 94 56.85 61.87 -21.32
CA GLN A 94 56.34 61.57 -19.96
C GLN A 94 54.92 60.97 -19.96
N THR A 95 54.34 60.69 -21.14
CA THR A 95 52.95 60.21 -21.28
C THR A 95 52.81 58.79 -21.83
N LYS A 96 53.86 58.20 -22.45
CA LYS A 96 53.80 56.84 -23.01
C LYS A 96 54.04 55.72 -21.99
N TRP A 97 54.76 55.99 -20.91
CA TRP A 97 55.02 54.99 -19.85
C TRP A 97 53.77 54.73 -19.00
N LYS A 98 52.95 55.76 -18.76
CA LYS A 98 51.68 55.65 -18.02
C LYS A 98 50.67 54.77 -18.75
N THR A 99 50.60 54.83 -20.09
CA THR A 99 49.72 53.96 -20.90
C THR A 99 50.22 52.52 -20.98
N ILE A 100 51.54 52.29 -21.01
CA ILE A 100 52.11 50.93 -20.98
C ILE A 100 51.86 50.27 -19.61
N ILE A 101 52.01 51.02 -18.51
CA ILE A 101 51.69 50.53 -17.16
C ILE A 101 50.19 50.22 -17.05
N LEU A 102 49.31 51.08 -17.57
CA LEU A 102 47.87 50.87 -17.54
C LEU A 102 47.45 49.59 -18.29
N ILE A 103 48.02 49.34 -19.47
CA ILE A 103 47.75 48.13 -20.27
C ILE A 103 48.28 46.88 -19.54
N GLY A 104 49.46 46.95 -18.92
CA GLY A 104 50.02 45.86 -18.11
C GLY A 104 49.14 45.51 -16.90
N VAL A 105 48.61 46.51 -16.21
CA VAL A 105 47.68 46.32 -15.07
C VAL A 105 46.35 45.71 -15.54
N VAL A 106 45.79 46.16 -16.66
CA VAL A 106 44.56 45.60 -17.23
C VAL A 106 44.74 44.14 -17.65
N ILE A 107 45.87 43.80 -18.28
CA ILE A 107 46.21 42.41 -18.64
C ILE A 107 46.38 41.55 -17.38
N LEU A 108 47.02 42.09 -16.32
CA LEU A 108 47.19 41.39 -15.05
C LEU A 108 45.85 41.14 -14.35
N VAL A 109 44.94 42.10 -14.35
CA VAL A 109 43.58 41.96 -13.82
C VAL A 109 42.79 40.92 -14.62
N ILE A 110 42.88 40.93 -15.96
CA ILE A 110 42.26 39.90 -16.80
C ILE A 110 42.86 38.52 -16.53
N LEU A 111 44.18 38.42 -16.34
CA LEU A 111 44.87 37.18 -15.97
C LEU A 111 44.42 36.66 -14.60
N VAL A 112 44.29 37.55 -13.60
CA VAL A 112 43.77 37.21 -12.27
C VAL A 112 42.30 36.76 -12.35
N LEU A 113 41.47 37.41 -13.18
CA LEU A 113 40.09 36.99 -13.42
C LEU A 113 40.02 35.63 -14.13
N ILE A 114 40.88 35.37 -15.11
CA ILE A 114 40.98 34.06 -15.78
C ILE A 114 41.48 32.99 -14.80
N ILE A 115 42.48 33.29 -13.97
CA ILE A 115 43.01 32.36 -12.95
C ILE A 115 41.96 32.09 -11.88
N ASN A 116 41.22 33.10 -11.39
CA ASN A 116 40.13 32.90 -10.44
C ASN A 116 39.01 32.07 -11.05
N LYS A 117 38.58 32.37 -12.28
CA LYS A 117 37.57 31.56 -12.99
C LYS A 117 38.04 30.13 -13.21
N ARG A 118 39.31 29.93 -13.53
CA ARG A 118 39.91 28.61 -13.72
C ARG A 118 40.09 27.86 -12.39
N ASN A 119 40.36 28.56 -11.30
CA ASN A 119 40.40 27.99 -9.95
C ASN A 119 39.00 27.60 -9.47
N GLU A 120 37.97 28.39 -9.80
CA GLU A 120 36.57 28.05 -9.57
C GLU A 120 36.15 26.84 -10.41
N GLU A 121 36.54 26.78 -11.69
CA GLU A 121 36.30 25.61 -12.56
C GLU A 121 36.98 24.35 -12.02
N VAL A 122 38.23 24.44 -11.58
CA VAL A 122 38.96 23.31 -10.96
C VAL A 122 38.36 22.91 -9.61
N ALA A 123 37.84 23.85 -8.83
CA ALA A 123 37.16 23.55 -7.58
C ALA A 123 35.83 22.82 -7.82
N VAL A 124 35.07 23.23 -8.85
CA VAL A 124 33.84 22.54 -9.27
C VAL A 124 34.15 21.14 -9.80
N GLU A 125 35.18 20.98 -10.64
CA GLU A 125 35.61 19.66 -11.12
C GLU A 125 36.05 18.74 -9.97
N ARG A 126 36.76 19.27 -8.97
CA ARG A 126 37.15 18.51 -7.78
C ARG A 126 35.94 18.09 -6.96
N HIS A 127 34.98 18.99 -6.73
CA HIS A 127 33.74 18.67 -6.01
C HIS A 127 32.94 17.59 -6.73
N ILE A 128 32.81 17.69 -8.06
CA ILE A 128 32.15 16.66 -8.88
C ILE A 128 32.86 15.31 -8.71
N GLN A 129 34.20 15.26 -8.80
CA GLN A 129 34.96 14.03 -8.59
C GLN A 129 34.80 13.45 -7.18
N GLU A 130 34.76 14.29 -6.15
CA GLU A 130 34.52 13.87 -4.77
C GLU A 130 33.12 13.25 -4.62
N VAL A 131 32.09 13.88 -5.18
CA VAL A 131 30.72 13.35 -5.16
C VAL A 131 30.61 12.05 -5.97
N GLU A 132 31.20 11.98 -7.16
CA GLU A 132 31.24 10.76 -7.98
C GLU A 132 31.97 9.60 -7.29
N THR A 133 33.03 9.90 -6.54
CA THR A 133 33.76 8.90 -5.73
C THR A 133 32.84 8.34 -4.65
N LYS A 134 32.15 9.22 -3.90
CA LYS A 134 31.18 8.80 -2.88
C LYS A 134 30.02 7.97 -3.45
N ILE A 135 29.48 8.36 -4.61
CA ILE A 135 28.45 7.57 -5.30
C ILE A 135 28.98 6.18 -5.63
N SER A 136 30.21 6.08 -6.13
CA SER A 136 30.81 4.79 -6.51
C SER A 136 31.13 3.91 -5.28
N GLU A 137 31.55 4.49 -4.16
CA GLU A 137 31.71 3.79 -2.88
C GLU A 137 30.36 3.28 -2.34
N LEU A 138 29.32 4.11 -2.44
CA LEU A 138 27.97 3.76 -2.04
C LEU A 138 27.41 2.61 -2.88
N GLU A 139 27.62 2.63 -4.20
CA GLU A 139 27.26 1.52 -5.09
C GLU A 139 27.95 0.22 -4.72
N ASN A 140 29.26 0.24 -4.43
CA ASN A 140 29.98 -0.95 -4.02
C ASN A 140 29.44 -1.52 -2.71
N THR A 141 29.14 -0.64 -1.74
CA THR A 141 28.51 -1.00 -0.47
C THR A 141 27.14 -1.62 -0.71
N TRP A 142 26.36 -1.02 -1.61
CA TRP A 142 25.06 -1.51 -2.01
C TRP A 142 25.13 -2.91 -2.65
N GLN A 143 26.06 -3.15 -3.59
CA GLN A 143 26.18 -4.46 -4.25
C GLN A 143 26.54 -5.60 -3.27
N GLN A 144 27.37 -5.31 -2.27
CA GLN A 144 27.67 -6.27 -1.20
C GLN A 144 26.42 -6.56 -0.35
N LEU A 145 25.75 -5.51 0.12
CA LEU A 145 24.52 -5.62 0.90
C LEU A 145 23.38 -6.31 0.15
N LYS A 146 23.24 -6.05 -1.14
CA LYS A 146 22.25 -6.68 -2.02
C LYS A 146 22.44 -8.20 -2.06
N THR A 147 23.69 -8.67 -2.08
CA THR A 147 24.03 -10.09 -2.04
C THR A 147 23.65 -10.71 -0.69
N GLU A 148 23.98 -10.04 0.41
CA GLU A 148 23.60 -10.48 1.77
C GLU A 148 22.07 -10.52 1.95
N ALA A 149 21.36 -9.48 1.54
CA ALA A 149 19.91 -9.38 1.61
C ALA A 149 19.23 -10.46 0.76
N SER A 150 19.73 -10.71 -0.45
CA SER A 150 19.21 -11.76 -1.32
C SER A 150 19.38 -13.15 -0.67
N ALA A 151 20.54 -13.44 -0.09
CA ALA A 151 20.76 -14.68 0.65
C ALA A 151 19.81 -14.82 1.85
N ALA A 152 19.58 -13.74 2.59
CA ALA A 152 18.70 -13.73 3.75
C ALA A 152 17.20 -13.79 3.42
N SER A 153 16.81 -13.41 2.20
CA SER A 153 15.42 -13.55 1.72
C SER A 153 15.04 -15.00 1.40
N ILE A 154 16.02 -15.83 1.00
CA ILE A 154 15.79 -17.23 0.56
C ILE A 154 16.02 -18.22 1.72
N GLY A 155 16.91 -17.90 2.65
CA GLY A 155 17.22 -18.76 3.80
C GLY A 155 16.28 -18.58 4.98
N GLU A 156 16.19 -19.61 5.83
CA GLU A 156 15.66 -19.49 7.21
C GLU A 156 16.64 -18.68 8.08
N VAL A 157 16.72 -17.38 7.81
CA VAL A 157 17.53 -16.45 8.59
C VAL A 157 16.69 -15.89 9.74
N PRO A 158 17.19 -15.88 11.00
CA PRO A 158 16.49 -15.31 12.14
C PRO A 158 16.04 -13.87 11.87
N ALA A 159 14.87 -13.48 12.41
CA ALA A 159 14.30 -12.15 12.21
C ALA A 159 15.24 -11.01 12.66
N GLU A 160 16.03 -11.23 13.72
CA GLU A 160 17.01 -10.25 14.21
C GLU A 160 18.09 -9.92 13.15
N ASN A 161 18.58 -10.94 12.44
CA ASN A 161 19.57 -10.74 11.38
C ASN A 161 18.96 -10.03 10.16
N LYS A 162 17.70 -10.32 9.82
CA LYS A 162 16.97 -9.57 8.78
C LYS A 162 16.85 -8.09 9.15
N GLN A 163 16.65 -7.80 10.43
CA GLN A 163 16.53 -6.42 10.92
C GLN A 163 17.86 -5.66 10.88
N ASP A 164 18.99 -6.32 11.17
CA ASP A 164 20.32 -5.73 11.00
C ASP A 164 20.61 -5.38 9.53
N ILE A 165 20.34 -6.31 8.61
CA ILE A 165 20.49 -6.07 7.18
C ILE A 165 19.60 -4.90 6.75
N ALA A 166 18.35 -4.85 7.19
CA ALA A 166 17.43 -3.76 6.88
C ALA A 166 17.92 -2.40 7.41
N ALA A 167 18.52 -2.36 8.60
CA ALA A 167 19.09 -1.13 9.15
C ALA A 167 20.28 -0.63 8.32
N ARG A 168 21.14 -1.54 7.85
CA ARG A 168 22.26 -1.20 6.94
C ARG A 168 21.76 -0.73 5.58
N ILE A 169 20.70 -1.34 5.03
CA ILE A 169 20.03 -0.87 3.81
C ILE A 169 19.48 0.55 4.01
N ALA A 170 18.83 0.83 5.15
CA ALA A 170 18.29 2.16 5.45
C ALA A 170 19.39 3.25 5.51
N GLU A 171 20.59 2.92 6.01
CA GLU A 171 21.72 3.86 6.01
C GLU A 171 22.26 4.14 4.59
N VAL A 172 22.22 3.14 3.70
CA VAL A 172 22.55 3.33 2.27
C VAL A 172 21.54 4.28 1.61
N VAL A 173 20.24 4.07 1.84
CA VAL A 173 19.18 4.95 1.32
C VAL A 173 19.39 6.39 1.80
N LYS A 174 19.56 6.58 3.10
CA LYS A 174 19.80 7.90 3.70
C LYS A 174 21.06 8.58 3.13
N SER A 175 22.11 7.81 2.89
CA SER A 175 23.33 8.32 2.25
C SER A 175 23.08 8.72 0.79
N ALA A 176 22.30 7.94 0.04
CA ALA A 176 21.91 8.24 -1.33
C ALA A 176 21.04 9.52 -1.41
N GLU A 177 20.04 9.64 -0.55
CA GLU A 177 19.16 10.81 -0.45
C GLU A 177 19.93 12.09 -0.12
N SER A 178 20.92 12.01 0.78
CA SER A 178 21.81 13.12 1.10
C SER A 178 22.60 13.60 -0.14
N LEU A 179 23.09 12.65 -0.96
CA LEU A 179 23.84 12.96 -2.18
C LEU A 179 22.95 13.48 -3.33
N LEU A 180 21.65 13.13 -3.36
CA LEU A 180 20.71 13.68 -4.35
C LEU A 180 20.65 15.21 -4.30
N GLY A 181 20.86 15.81 -3.13
CA GLY A 181 20.92 17.26 -2.95
C GLY A 181 22.04 17.95 -3.75
N GLU A 182 23.09 17.22 -4.13
CA GLU A 182 24.20 17.72 -4.93
C GLU A 182 23.85 17.82 -6.43
N ASN A 183 22.72 17.23 -6.87
CA ASN A 183 22.28 17.18 -8.27
C ASN A 183 23.31 16.56 -9.24
N ILE A 184 24.14 15.64 -8.75
CA ILE A 184 25.16 14.92 -9.52
C ILE A 184 24.82 13.43 -9.46
N GLY A 185 24.83 12.76 -10.62
CA GLY A 185 24.58 11.32 -10.69
C GLY A 185 23.20 10.88 -10.20
N THR A 186 22.19 11.74 -10.30
CA THR A 186 20.81 11.51 -9.80
C THR A 186 20.24 10.20 -10.28
N ASP A 187 20.43 9.85 -11.55
CA ASP A 187 19.90 8.61 -12.13
C ASP A 187 20.46 7.35 -11.43
N ARG A 188 21.75 7.36 -11.05
CA ARG A 188 22.40 6.26 -10.32
C ARG A 188 21.90 6.19 -8.87
N LEU A 189 21.73 7.34 -8.23
CA LEU A 189 21.22 7.43 -6.86
C LEU A 189 19.75 6.96 -6.77
N ASP A 190 18.91 7.37 -7.72
CA ASP A 190 17.52 6.91 -7.83
C ASP A 190 17.45 5.40 -8.09
N GLU A 191 18.36 4.87 -8.92
CA GLU A 191 18.49 3.43 -9.13
C GLU A 191 18.84 2.70 -7.82
N ILE A 192 19.83 3.17 -7.05
CA ILE A 192 20.19 2.59 -5.75
C ILE A 192 18.99 2.63 -4.79
N ILE A 193 18.28 3.75 -4.68
CA ILE A 193 17.10 3.89 -3.81
C ILE A 193 15.99 2.92 -4.25
N SER A 194 15.74 2.82 -5.56
CA SER A 194 14.76 1.86 -6.07
C SER A 194 15.17 0.40 -5.82
N GLU A 195 16.44 0.05 -5.96
CA GLU A 195 16.91 -1.33 -5.77
C GLU A 195 16.93 -1.72 -4.28
N THR A 196 17.37 -0.81 -3.41
CA THR A 196 17.35 -0.99 -1.95
C THR A 196 15.93 -1.23 -1.44
N GLN A 197 14.94 -0.50 -1.94
CA GLN A 197 13.53 -0.73 -1.61
C GLN A 197 13.07 -2.12 -2.02
N LYS A 198 13.40 -2.57 -3.24
CA LYS A 198 13.05 -3.92 -3.72
C LYS A 198 13.68 -5.02 -2.87
N SER A 199 14.93 -4.87 -2.47
CA SER A 199 15.59 -5.85 -1.60
C SER A 199 15.05 -5.84 -0.18
N GLN A 200 14.69 -4.67 0.36
CA GLN A 200 14.02 -4.59 1.65
C GLN A 200 12.65 -5.28 1.60
N ASP A 201 11.88 -5.02 0.54
CA ASP A 201 10.58 -5.67 0.33
C ASP A 201 10.76 -7.21 0.23
N ALA A 202 11.76 -7.70 -0.52
CA ALA A 202 12.06 -9.13 -0.61
C ALA A 202 12.50 -9.75 0.73
N LEU A 203 13.26 -9.02 1.56
CA LEU A 203 13.76 -9.52 2.84
C LEU A 203 12.62 -9.83 3.83
N PHE A 204 11.56 -9.03 3.79
CA PHE A 204 10.40 -9.12 4.67
C PHE A 204 9.13 -9.65 3.98
N ASN A 205 9.28 -10.30 2.82
CA ASN A 205 8.17 -10.85 2.02
C ASN A 205 7.03 -9.83 1.83
N VAL A 206 7.40 -8.60 1.51
CA VAL A 206 6.46 -7.51 1.22
C VAL A 206 5.94 -7.66 -0.21
N ARG A 207 4.62 -7.70 -0.34
CA ARG A 207 3.91 -7.47 -1.59
C ARG A 207 3.49 -6.01 -1.63
N SER A 208 4.26 -5.21 -2.35
CA SER A 208 3.95 -3.81 -2.53
C SER A 208 3.00 -3.57 -3.69
N PHE A 209 2.15 -2.55 -3.55
CA PHE A 209 1.29 -2.04 -4.61
C PHE A 209 1.23 -0.52 -4.53
N THR A 210 1.06 0.14 -5.67
CA THR A 210 1.03 1.62 -5.79
C THR A 210 -0.33 2.15 -6.21
N ASP A 211 -1.17 1.30 -6.81
CA ASP A 211 -2.52 1.64 -7.23
C ASP A 211 -3.55 0.85 -6.40
N PRO A 212 -4.28 1.51 -5.48
CA PRO A 212 -5.24 0.83 -4.64
C PRO A 212 -6.42 0.32 -5.49
N GLN A 213 -6.68 -0.97 -5.41
CA GLN A 213 -7.77 -1.61 -6.14
C GLN A 213 -9.10 -1.36 -5.42
N VAL A 214 -9.64 -0.15 -5.55
CA VAL A 214 -10.88 0.28 -4.87
C VAL A 214 -12.10 -0.39 -5.50
N VAL A 215 -12.83 -1.17 -4.69
CA VAL A 215 -14.12 -1.78 -5.04
C VAL A 215 -15.22 -0.73 -5.01
N ALA A 216 -15.25 0.06 -3.95
CA ALA A 216 -16.20 1.15 -3.78
C ALA A 216 -15.64 2.22 -2.85
N ASP A 217 -16.03 3.47 -3.12
CA ASP A 217 -15.84 4.59 -2.21
C ASP A 217 -17.23 5.09 -1.77
N LEU A 218 -17.53 4.86 -0.50
CA LEU A 218 -18.83 5.19 0.07
C LEU A 218 -18.99 6.69 0.32
N GLU A 219 -17.92 7.43 0.56
CA GLU A 219 -17.99 8.87 0.76
C GLU A 219 -18.31 9.59 -0.55
N LEU A 220 -17.69 9.13 -1.65
CA LEU A 220 -17.99 9.66 -2.99
C LEU A 220 -19.43 9.35 -3.43
N THR A 221 -19.98 8.21 -3.02
CA THR A 221 -21.33 7.79 -3.40
C THR A 221 -22.40 8.38 -2.47
N PHE A 222 -22.10 8.48 -1.18
CA PHE A 222 -23.01 8.89 -0.12
C PHE A 222 -22.31 9.88 0.84
N GLU A 223 -22.36 11.18 0.52
CA GLU A 223 -21.69 12.27 1.26
C GLU A 223 -21.87 12.22 2.79
N GLY A 224 -20.80 12.10 3.56
CA GLY A 224 -20.86 11.94 5.02
C GLY A 224 -21.12 10.50 5.45
N ALA A 225 -20.66 9.52 4.67
CA ALA A 225 -20.72 8.11 5.04
C ALA A 225 -19.84 7.89 6.27
N ASP A 226 -20.29 7.04 7.19
CA ASP A 226 -19.48 6.59 8.33
C ASP A 226 -19.45 5.07 8.34
N ALA A 227 -18.64 4.51 7.44
CA ALA A 227 -18.49 3.08 7.33
C ALA A 227 -17.79 2.53 8.57
N ALA A 228 -18.31 1.42 9.11
CA ALA A 228 -17.89 0.91 10.40
C ALA A 228 -17.42 -0.54 10.40
N ALA A 229 -18.03 -1.37 9.54
CA ALA A 229 -17.71 -2.78 9.41
C ALA A 229 -18.05 -3.24 8.00
N ALA A 230 -17.26 -4.17 7.48
CA ALA A 230 -17.52 -4.82 6.20
C ALA A 230 -17.41 -6.32 6.34
N VAL A 231 -18.27 -7.06 5.64
CA VAL A 231 -18.23 -8.52 5.56
C VAL A 231 -18.50 -8.97 4.13
N TYR A 232 -17.75 -9.96 3.66
CA TYR A 232 -18.06 -10.70 2.45
C TYR A 232 -19.04 -11.83 2.75
N ALA A 233 -20.18 -11.86 2.08
CA ALA A 233 -21.19 -12.89 2.22
C ALA A 233 -21.95 -13.09 0.91
N SER A 234 -22.33 -14.33 0.59
CA SER A 234 -23.18 -14.64 -0.58
C SER A 234 -22.73 -13.99 -1.89
N GLY A 235 -21.42 -13.92 -2.15
CA GLY A 235 -20.86 -13.33 -3.38
C GLY A 235 -20.80 -11.80 -3.41
N ASN A 236 -21.16 -11.13 -2.32
CA ASN A 236 -21.25 -9.67 -2.22
C ASN A 236 -20.48 -9.16 -1.01
N ILE A 237 -20.22 -7.85 -0.99
CA ILE A 237 -19.68 -7.16 0.17
C ILE A 237 -20.78 -6.32 0.77
N PHE A 238 -20.95 -6.44 2.09
CA PHE A 238 -21.89 -5.68 2.88
C PHE A 238 -21.14 -4.74 3.81
N VAL A 239 -21.54 -3.47 3.85
CA VAL A 239 -20.87 -2.44 4.67
C VAL A 239 -21.89 -1.71 5.52
N ALA A 240 -21.67 -1.65 6.83
CA ALA A 240 -22.51 -0.90 7.77
C ALA A 240 -22.12 0.57 7.78
N ASP A 241 -23.11 1.47 7.66
CA ASP A 241 -22.95 2.92 7.76
C ASP A 241 -23.69 3.42 9.01
N ARG A 242 -22.90 3.89 10.00
CA ARG A 242 -23.40 4.34 11.30
C ARG A 242 -24.19 5.63 11.20
N ALA A 243 -23.74 6.56 10.38
CA ALA A 243 -24.34 7.88 10.26
C ALA A 243 -25.71 7.80 9.61
N ARG A 244 -25.88 6.86 8.66
CA ARG A 244 -27.11 6.71 7.89
C ARG A 244 -28.06 5.64 8.38
N GLY A 245 -27.62 4.74 9.26
CA GLY A 245 -28.48 3.66 9.74
C GLY A 245 -28.83 2.65 8.65
N VAL A 246 -27.86 2.36 7.78
CA VAL A 246 -28.04 1.45 6.63
C VAL A 246 -26.91 0.42 6.57
N VAL A 247 -27.19 -0.69 5.90
CA VAL A 247 -26.17 -1.60 5.38
C VAL A 247 -26.21 -1.52 3.86
N TYR A 248 -25.08 -1.17 3.26
CA TYR A 248 -24.89 -1.18 1.81
C TYR A 248 -24.58 -2.58 1.31
N ARG A 249 -24.89 -2.82 0.04
CA ARG A 249 -24.45 -4.00 -0.72
C ARG A 249 -23.76 -3.55 -2.01
N MET A 250 -22.67 -4.23 -2.33
CA MET A 250 -21.91 -4.06 -3.57
C MET A 250 -21.34 -5.41 -4.03
N GLY A 251 -20.93 -5.48 -5.29
CA GLY A 251 -20.20 -6.62 -5.83
C GLY A 251 -18.73 -6.63 -5.37
N THR A 252 -17.92 -7.46 -6.02
CA THR A 252 -16.49 -7.68 -5.69
C THR A 252 -15.53 -7.14 -6.74
N THR A 253 -16.06 -6.60 -7.83
CA THR A 253 -15.31 -5.97 -8.92
C THR A 253 -14.94 -4.53 -8.57
N LEU A 254 -13.93 -3.98 -9.22
CA LEU A 254 -13.56 -2.57 -9.03
C LEU A 254 -14.71 -1.65 -9.44
N ASN A 255 -14.85 -0.53 -8.75
CA ASN A 255 -15.91 0.46 -9.00
C ASN A 255 -17.32 -0.15 -9.08
N SER A 256 -17.61 -1.12 -8.20
CA SER A 256 -18.91 -1.76 -8.15
C SER A 256 -20.00 -0.76 -7.74
N GLU A 257 -21.17 -0.86 -8.36
CA GLU A 257 -22.33 -0.07 -7.94
C GLU A 257 -22.72 -0.42 -6.50
N VAL A 258 -22.95 0.62 -5.69
CA VAL A 258 -23.34 0.47 -4.30
C VAL A 258 -24.81 0.81 -4.14
N SER A 259 -25.55 -0.05 -3.44
CA SER A 259 -26.95 0.14 -3.14
C SER A 259 -27.22 0.07 -1.63
N SER A 260 -28.15 0.88 -1.13
CA SER A 260 -28.71 0.70 0.21
C SER A 260 -29.51 -0.60 0.24
N PHE A 261 -29.04 -1.59 0.99
CA PHE A 261 -29.58 -2.94 0.96
C PHE A 261 -30.53 -3.23 2.13
N ALA A 262 -30.16 -2.75 3.33
CA ALA A 262 -31.03 -2.73 4.49
C ALA A 262 -31.05 -1.33 5.12
N THR A 263 -32.21 -0.90 5.59
CA THR A 263 -32.44 0.46 6.12
C THR A 263 -33.22 0.42 7.44
N GLY A 264 -33.25 1.53 8.16
CA GLY A 264 -33.97 1.63 9.44
C GLY A 264 -33.21 1.01 10.61
N LEU A 265 -31.88 0.91 10.47
CA LEU A 265 -30.97 0.49 11.52
C LEU A 265 -30.56 1.70 12.37
N SER A 266 -30.16 1.46 13.61
CA SER A 266 -29.78 2.52 14.56
C SER A 266 -28.27 2.53 14.72
N SER A 267 -27.55 3.23 13.83
CA SER A 267 -26.08 3.26 13.81
C SER A 267 -25.42 1.87 13.86
N PRO A 268 -25.62 1.03 12.83
CA PRO A 268 -25.06 -0.32 12.75
C PRO A 268 -23.53 -0.26 12.73
N TYR A 269 -22.87 -1.19 13.42
CA TYR A 269 -21.42 -1.07 13.64
C TYR A 269 -20.63 -2.38 13.69
N LEU A 270 -21.29 -3.54 13.72
CA LEU A 270 -20.65 -4.84 13.54
C LEU A 270 -21.46 -5.65 12.53
N LEU A 271 -20.76 -6.43 11.71
CA LEU A 271 -21.33 -7.38 10.75
C LEU A 271 -20.56 -8.70 10.82
N THR A 272 -21.27 -9.82 10.69
CA THR A 272 -20.70 -11.14 10.39
C THR A 272 -21.66 -11.90 9.45
N ALA A 273 -21.18 -12.97 8.84
CA ALA A 273 -21.98 -13.82 7.94
C ALA A 273 -22.39 -15.10 8.68
N ASP A 274 -23.64 -15.52 8.51
CA ASP A 274 -24.07 -16.85 8.95
C ASP A 274 -23.74 -17.94 7.90
N PRO A 275 -23.81 -19.24 8.25
CA PRO A 275 -23.54 -20.32 7.31
C PRO A 275 -24.50 -20.40 6.11
N SER A 276 -25.65 -19.70 6.17
CA SER A 276 -26.58 -19.58 5.04
C SER A 276 -26.24 -18.39 4.14
N GLY A 277 -25.22 -17.61 4.50
CA GLY A 277 -24.75 -16.44 3.78
C GLY A 277 -25.57 -15.17 4.07
N ASN A 278 -26.43 -15.17 5.08
CA ASN A 278 -27.10 -13.97 5.57
C ASN A 278 -26.14 -13.12 6.41
N VAL A 279 -26.47 -11.83 6.57
CA VAL A 279 -25.64 -10.90 7.34
C VAL A 279 -26.25 -10.71 8.72
N VAL A 280 -25.53 -11.11 9.76
CA VAL A 280 -25.88 -10.79 11.14
C VAL A 280 -25.23 -9.47 11.51
N PHE A 281 -26.00 -8.57 12.10
CA PHE A 281 -25.54 -7.22 12.45
C PHE A 281 -25.77 -6.91 13.92
N VAL A 282 -25.00 -5.95 14.43
CA VAL A 282 -25.26 -5.26 15.71
C VAL A 282 -25.39 -3.78 15.45
N ASP A 283 -26.36 -3.15 16.11
CA ASP A 283 -26.56 -1.71 16.11
C ASP A 283 -26.95 -1.18 17.51
N ASN A 284 -27.19 0.12 17.63
CA ASN A 284 -27.52 0.82 18.88
C ASN A 284 -29.03 0.91 19.15
N ASN A 285 -29.86 0.03 18.58
CA ASN A 285 -31.29 0.04 18.87
C ASN A 285 -31.54 -0.31 20.36
N SER A 286 -32.41 0.44 21.03
CA SER A 286 -32.65 0.27 22.48
C SER A 286 -33.27 -1.08 22.84
N ASP A 287 -34.10 -1.62 21.95
CA ASP A 287 -34.99 -2.75 22.24
C ASP A 287 -34.44 -4.07 21.71
N SER A 288 -33.68 -4.01 20.61
CA SER A 288 -33.05 -5.19 20.00
C SER A 288 -31.76 -4.81 19.25
N VAL A 289 -30.61 -5.10 19.84
CA VAL A 289 -29.31 -4.68 19.27
C VAL A 289 -28.83 -5.57 18.13
N MET A 290 -29.25 -6.84 18.06
CA MET A 290 -28.86 -7.78 17.01
C MET A 290 -30.01 -8.09 16.07
N GLY A 291 -29.66 -8.40 14.82
CA GLY A 291 -30.59 -8.96 13.86
C GLY A 291 -29.88 -9.62 12.71
N THR A 292 -30.67 -10.22 11.83
CA THR A 292 -30.22 -10.84 10.59
C THR A 292 -30.82 -10.10 9.42
N ILE A 293 -30.01 -9.84 8.40
CA ILE A 293 -30.41 -9.33 7.10
C ILE A 293 -30.35 -10.50 6.13
N ASP A 294 -31.49 -10.85 5.55
CA ASP A 294 -31.55 -11.83 4.47
C ASP A 294 -30.74 -11.32 3.26
N ALA A 295 -29.67 -12.03 2.90
CA ALA A 295 -28.71 -11.55 1.90
C ALA A 295 -29.28 -11.50 0.47
N THR A 296 -30.46 -12.07 0.23
CA THR A 296 -31.13 -12.03 -1.06
C THR A 296 -32.10 -10.86 -1.15
N SER A 297 -32.92 -10.67 -0.12
CA SER A 297 -34.06 -9.75 -0.11
C SER A 297 -33.80 -8.43 0.63
N GLY A 298 -32.78 -8.35 1.48
CA GLY A 298 -32.50 -7.18 2.33
C GLY A 298 -33.43 -7.06 3.54
N ASN A 299 -34.28 -8.06 3.78
CA ASN A 299 -35.22 -8.05 4.89
C ASN A 299 -34.49 -8.17 6.23
N VAL A 300 -34.81 -7.26 7.15
CA VAL A 300 -34.26 -7.22 8.51
C VAL A 300 -35.18 -8.01 9.46
N SER A 301 -34.63 -9.01 10.12
CA SER A 301 -35.26 -9.74 11.23
C SER A 301 -34.50 -9.48 12.52
N ARG A 302 -35.14 -8.81 13.48
CA ARG A 302 -34.54 -8.49 14.78
C ARG A 302 -34.59 -9.67 15.73
N SER A 303 -33.53 -9.87 16.51
CA SER A 303 -33.52 -10.90 17.54
C SER A 303 -34.50 -10.51 18.66
N PRO A 304 -35.29 -11.46 19.20
CA PRO A 304 -36.21 -11.11 20.26
C PRO A 304 -35.45 -10.87 21.58
N SER A 305 -35.92 -9.87 22.30
CA SER A 305 -35.56 -9.56 23.69
C SER A 305 -34.16 -8.99 23.91
N ASP A 306 -33.26 -8.84 22.95
CA ASP A 306 -31.86 -8.38 23.10
C ASP A 306 -31.67 -6.87 23.18
N SER A 307 -32.30 -6.26 24.18
CA SER A 307 -32.19 -4.81 24.42
C SER A 307 -30.75 -4.36 24.71
N LEU A 308 -30.45 -3.11 24.37
CA LEU A 308 -29.16 -2.48 24.63
C LEU A 308 -28.82 -2.46 26.13
N ALA A 309 -29.83 -2.26 26.98
CA ALA A 309 -29.66 -2.32 28.43
C ALA A 309 -29.20 -3.69 28.91
N ARG A 310 -29.61 -4.77 28.22
CA ARG A 310 -29.16 -6.11 28.56
C ARG A 310 -27.84 -6.46 27.87
N ILE A 311 -27.72 -6.31 26.56
CA ILE A 311 -26.52 -6.79 25.84
C ILE A 311 -25.35 -5.85 26.01
N GLY A 312 -25.59 -4.54 26.05
CA GLY A 312 -24.55 -3.50 26.02
C GLY A 312 -23.88 -3.38 24.65
N THR A 313 -22.78 -2.62 24.62
CA THR A 313 -21.96 -2.47 23.40
C THR A 313 -20.99 -3.64 23.27
N LEU A 314 -21.09 -4.34 22.15
CA LEU A 314 -20.17 -5.42 21.76
C LEU A 314 -18.94 -4.85 21.04
N ALA A 315 -17.76 -5.45 21.22
CA ALA A 315 -16.56 -5.09 20.45
C ALA A 315 -16.33 -6.01 19.24
N GLY A 316 -16.74 -7.27 19.33
CA GLY A 316 -16.61 -8.22 18.23
C GLY A 316 -17.65 -9.31 18.35
N MET A 317 -17.97 -9.91 17.21
CA MET A 317 -18.77 -11.12 17.12
C MET A 317 -18.34 -11.98 15.95
N ASP A 318 -18.61 -13.26 16.05
CA ASP A 318 -18.45 -14.19 14.95
C ASP A 318 -19.31 -15.44 15.16
N ILE A 319 -19.53 -16.20 14.10
CA ILE A 319 -20.37 -17.41 14.13
C ILE A 319 -19.50 -18.64 13.93
N TYR A 320 -19.72 -19.66 14.75
CA TYR A 320 -19.08 -20.96 14.53
C TYR A 320 -19.89 -21.77 13.54
N ASP A 321 -19.36 -21.95 12.33
CA ASP A 321 -20.08 -22.57 11.21
C ASP A 321 -20.65 -23.96 11.52
N ALA A 322 -19.94 -24.77 12.31
CA ALA A 322 -20.34 -26.16 12.55
C ALA A 322 -21.66 -26.32 13.30
N ASN A 323 -22.08 -25.30 14.07
CA ASN A 323 -23.35 -25.32 14.80
C ASN A 323 -24.13 -24.00 14.72
N ALA A 324 -23.70 -23.08 13.87
CA ALA A 324 -24.26 -21.75 13.69
C ALA A 324 -24.41 -20.96 15.02
N ALA A 325 -23.62 -21.26 16.05
CA ALA A 325 -23.67 -20.51 17.31
C ALA A 325 -22.92 -19.18 17.17
N LEU A 326 -23.53 -18.10 17.60
CA LEU A 326 -22.91 -16.77 17.63
C LEU A 326 -22.15 -16.59 18.94
N TYR A 327 -20.92 -16.11 18.83
CA TYR A 327 -20.10 -15.69 19.95
C TYR A 327 -19.89 -14.19 19.85
N SER A 328 -20.03 -13.50 20.98
CA SER A 328 -19.79 -12.07 21.05
C SER A 328 -19.05 -11.70 22.32
N VAL A 329 -18.23 -10.65 22.22
CA VAL A 329 -17.48 -10.11 23.35
C VAL A 329 -18.06 -8.77 23.80
N ASN A 330 -18.37 -8.67 25.08
CA ASN A 330 -18.76 -7.44 25.74
C ASN A 330 -17.61 -6.94 26.62
N PRO A 331 -16.93 -5.85 26.23
CA PRO A 331 -15.83 -5.28 27.00
C PRO A 331 -16.25 -4.70 28.36
N ALA A 332 -17.42 -4.07 28.45
CA ALA A 332 -17.89 -3.45 29.69
C ALA A 332 -18.15 -4.49 30.80
N LYS A 333 -18.51 -5.71 30.40
CA LYS A 333 -18.79 -6.83 31.30
C LYS A 333 -17.62 -7.82 31.42
N ASN A 334 -16.58 -7.67 30.60
CA ASN A 334 -15.45 -8.58 30.53
C ASN A 334 -15.85 -10.03 30.19
N VAL A 335 -16.86 -10.24 29.34
CA VAL A 335 -17.39 -11.58 29.02
C VAL A 335 -17.44 -11.85 27.53
N VAL A 336 -17.25 -13.13 27.19
CA VAL A 336 -17.70 -13.73 25.92
C VAL A 336 -18.93 -14.55 26.20
N VAL A 337 -19.97 -14.36 25.39
CA VAL A 337 -21.22 -15.12 25.47
C VAL A 337 -21.43 -15.96 24.22
N LYS A 338 -22.15 -17.08 24.37
CA LYS A 338 -22.59 -17.94 23.28
C LYS A 338 -24.11 -17.81 23.13
N GLN A 339 -24.58 -17.64 21.90
CA GLN A 339 -25.99 -17.61 21.55
C GLN A 339 -26.27 -18.71 20.53
N GLU A 340 -27.23 -19.58 20.84
CA GLU A 340 -27.63 -20.66 19.95
C GLU A 340 -28.58 -20.13 18.88
N ASN A 341 -28.42 -20.61 17.65
CA ASN A 341 -29.35 -20.33 16.58
C ASN A 341 -30.50 -21.35 16.64
N ILE A 342 -31.70 -20.87 16.94
CA ILE A 342 -32.92 -21.67 16.93
C ILE A 342 -33.85 -21.13 15.84
N SER A 343 -34.00 -21.91 14.76
CA SER A 343 -34.86 -21.57 13.62
C SER A 343 -34.54 -20.19 13.01
N GLY A 344 -33.25 -19.89 12.82
CA GLY A 344 -32.79 -18.64 12.20
C GLY A 344 -32.66 -17.45 13.15
N ASN A 345 -32.92 -17.63 14.46
CA ASN A 345 -32.83 -16.57 15.45
C ASN A 345 -31.82 -16.92 16.54
N TYR A 346 -30.97 -15.96 16.90
CA TYR A 346 -30.01 -16.11 17.98
C TYR A 346 -30.70 -15.85 19.31
N VAL A 347 -30.72 -16.87 20.18
CA VAL A 347 -31.37 -16.73 21.49
C VAL A 347 -30.62 -15.75 22.38
N VAL A 348 -31.34 -15.21 23.36
CA VAL A 348 -30.78 -14.34 24.39
C VAL A 348 -29.60 -15.02 25.09
N PRO A 349 -28.43 -14.35 25.20
CA PRO A 349 -27.30 -14.90 25.92
C PRO A 349 -27.59 -14.97 27.43
N ASN A 350 -27.10 -16.03 28.06
CA ASN A 350 -27.14 -16.16 29.52
C ASN A 350 -25.88 -15.55 30.14
N ASP A 351 -25.95 -14.25 30.47
CA ASP A 351 -24.84 -13.52 31.08
C ASP A 351 -24.43 -14.06 32.47
N ALA A 352 -25.30 -14.82 33.15
CA ALA A 352 -24.98 -15.43 34.44
C ALA A 352 -24.07 -16.68 34.31
N ALA A 353 -23.98 -17.24 33.11
CA ALA A 353 -23.08 -18.34 32.76
C ALA A 353 -22.42 -18.03 31.41
N PRO A 354 -21.55 -17.00 31.35
CA PRO A 354 -20.89 -16.64 30.11
C PRO A 354 -20.01 -17.80 29.63
N TRP A 355 -19.75 -17.85 28.33
CA TRP A 355 -18.79 -18.82 27.78
C TRP A 355 -17.41 -18.63 28.40
N ARG A 356 -17.02 -17.37 28.63
CA ARG A 356 -15.83 -17.01 29.41
C ARG A 356 -15.96 -15.62 30.03
N GLN A 357 -15.36 -15.43 31.19
CA GLN A 357 -15.10 -14.12 31.78
C GLN A 357 -13.59 -13.91 31.95
N ASP A 358 -13.07 -12.78 31.49
CA ASP A 358 -11.65 -12.45 31.54
C ASP A 358 -11.45 -10.93 31.57
N ALA A 359 -10.63 -10.43 32.51
CA ALA A 359 -10.38 -9.00 32.65
C ALA A 359 -9.74 -8.37 31.40
N ASP A 360 -9.07 -9.17 30.57
CA ASP A 360 -8.47 -8.72 29.32
C ASP A 360 -9.52 -8.28 28.28
N PHE A 361 -10.75 -8.78 28.39
CA PHE A 361 -11.83 -8.44 27.46
C PHE A 361 -12.27 -6.98 27.57
N ALA A 362 -11.91 -6.26 28.63
CA ALA A 362 -12.07 -4.80 28.73
C ALA A 362 -11.45 -4.04 27.54
N ASN A 363 -10.41 -4.61 26.93
CA ASN A 363 -9.68 -4.05 25.80
C ASN A 363 -9.83 -4.91 24.53
N ALA A 364 -10.87 -5.76 24.46
CA ALA A 364 -11.16 -6.54 23.26
C ALA A 364 -11.48 -5.62 22.07
N VAL A 365 -10.94 -5.98 20.91
CA VAL A 365 -11.09 -5.25 19.64
C VAL A 365 -11.93 -6.06 18.66
N ALA A 366 -11.64 -7.35 18.52
CA ALA A 366 -12.33 -8.25 17.60
C ALA A 366 -12.24 -9.69 18.09
N LEU A 367 -13.13 -10.54 17.58
CA LEU A 367 -13.18 -11.97 17.89
C LEU A 367 -13.46 -12.75 16.60
N LYS A 368 -12.84 -13.93 16.46
CA LYS A 368 -13.10 -14.90 15.39
C LYS A 368 -13.17 -16.30 15.94
N VAL A 369 -13.99 -17.16 15.34
CA VAL A 369 -14.26 -18.52 15.85
C VAL A 369 -14.02 -19.58 14.79
N ASP A 370 -13.19 -20.59 15.11
CA ASP A 370 -12.84 -21.67 14.19
C ASP A 370 -12.84 -23.07 14.81
N TYR A 371 -13.65 -23.27 15.87
CA TYR A 371 -13.53 -24.25 16.95
C TYR A 371 -12.94 -23.62 18.21
N SER A 372 -11.84 -22.88 18.06
CA SER A 372 -11.30 -22.03 19.14
C SER A 372 -11.83 -20.62 19.00
N ILE A 373 -11.79 -19.86 20.09
CA ILE A 373 -12.03 -18.42 20.04
C ILE A 373 -10.68 -17.71 20.01
N PHE A 374 -10.43 -16.98 18.93
CA PHE A 374 -9.33 -16.04 18.82
C PHE A 374 -9.86 -14.65 19.19
N MET A 375 -9.17 -14.00 20.11
CA MET A 375 -9.51 -12.68 20.63
C MET A 375 -8.37 -11.73 20.35
N LEU A 376 -8.64 -10.65 19.63
CA LEU A 376 -7.69 -9.55 19.49
C LEU A 376 -7.91 -8.57 20.65
N VAL A 377 -6.88 -8.39 21.48
CA VAL A 377 -6.92 -7.52 22.65
C VAL A 377 -5.87 -6.42 22.51
N LYS A 378 -6.30 -5.16 22.60
CA LYS A 378 -5.41 -4.00 22.50
C LYS A 378 -4.34 -4.06 23.61
N GLY A 379 -3.08 -3.90 23.23
CA GLY A 379 -1.91 -3.99 24.10
C GLY A 379 -1.42 -5.42 24.40
N LYS A 380 -2.20 -6.45 24.05
CA LYS A 380 -1.80 -7.87 24.26
C LYS A 380 -1.66 -8.65 22.96
N GLY A 381 -2.34 -8.25 21.90
CA GLY A 381 -2.36 -8.96 20.63
C GLY A 381 -3.40 -10.07 20.61
N LEU A 382 -3.10 -11.16 19.90
CA LEU A 382 -4.01 -12.30 19.79
C LEU A 382 -3.89 -13.24 20.99
N LEU A 383 -5.03 -13.49 21.61
CA LEU A 383 -5.23 -14.51 22.63
C LEU A 383 -6.09 -15.62 22.05
N ARG A 384 -5.90 -16.85 22.51
CA ARG A 384 -6.68 -18.01 22.09
C ARG A 384 -7.34 -18.67 23.29
N TYR A 385 -8.56 -19.13 23.10
CA TYR A 385 -9.33 -19.83 24.11
C TYR A 385 -10.00 -21.07 23.52
N GLU A 386 -10.04 -22.15 24.29
CA GLU A 386 -10.66 -23.42 23.89
C GLU A 386 -11.50 -23.96 25.06
N GLY A 387 -12.75 -24.35 24.79
CA GLY A 387 -13.65 -24.85 25.83
C GLY A 387 -13.90 -23.89 26.99
N GLY A 388 -13.72 -22.58 26.78
CA GLY A 388 -13.85 -21.54 27.81
C GLY A 388 -12.55 -21.23 28.57
N GLU A 389 -11.46 -21.97 28.34
CA GLU A 389 -10.18 -21.81 29.03
C GLU A 389 -9.09 -21.20 28.14
N PRO A 390 -8.07 -20.52 28.70
CA PRO A 390 -6.93 -20.04 27.92
C PRO A 390 -6.24 -21.21 27.22
N ALA A 391 -5.91 -21.02 25.95
CA ALA A 391 -5.18 -21.98 25.15
C ALA A 391 -3.95 -21.32 24.52
N THR A 392 -2.97 -22.13 24.17
CA THR A 392 -1.73 -21.65 23.56
C THR A 392 -2.00 -21.05 22.18
N TYR A 393 -1.34 -19.93 21.88
CA TYR A 393 -1.19 -19.34 20.56
C TYR A 393 0.30 -19.17 20.28
N ASN A 394 0.79 -19.78 19.21
CA ASN A 394 2.19 -19.72 18.82
C ASN A 394 2.32 -18.87 17.54
N ALA A 395 3.07 -17.78 17.64
CA ALA A 395 3.45 -16.94 16.51
C ALA A 395 4.92 -17.23 16.15
N SER A 396 5.17 -17.78 14.97
CA SER A 396 6.50 -18.13 14.47
C SER A 396 6.91 -17.21 13.31
N GLY A 397 8.19 -16.82 13.24
CA GLY A 397 8.70 -15.98 12.16
C GLY A 397 8.28 -14.50 12.20
N PHE A 398 7.51 -14.08 13.21
CA PHE A 398 7.16 -12.68 13.44
C PHE A 398 8.36 -11.91 14.00
N SER A 399 8.63 -10.72 13.46
CA SER A 399 9.61 -9.80 14.04
C SER A 399 9.06 -9.11 15.29
N ALA A 400 9.91 -8.37 16.00
CA ALA A 400 9.48 -7.53 17.13
C ALA A 400 8.46 -6.46 16.68
N ALA A 401 8.63 -5.89 15.49
CA ALA A 401 7.69 -4.93 14.92
C ALA A 401 6.34 -5.58 14.59
N ASP A 402 6.33 -6.81 14.08
CA ASP A 402 5.07 -7.54 13.79
C ASP A 402 4.35 -7.94 15.07
N THR A 403 5.09 -8.27 16.12
CA THR A 403 4.53 -8.52 17.46
C THR A 403 3.89 -7.26 18.04
N GLN A 404 4.52 -6.10 17.85
CA GLN A 404 3.95 -4.81 18.25
C GLN A 404 2.72 -4.43 17.40
N ALA A 405 2.74 -4.75 16.10
CA ALA A 405 1.61 -4.55 15.20
C ALA A 405 0.39 -5.35 15.68
N LEU A 406 0.57 -6.62 16.05
CA LEU A 406 -0.49 -7.44 16.65
C LEU A 406 -1.14 -6.78 17.88
N GLN A 407 -0.36 -6.15 18.75
CA GLN A 407 -0.87 -5.46 19.94
C GLN A 407 -1.71 -4.21 19.63
N ASN A 408 -1.53 -3.62 18.45
CA ASN A 408 -2.20 -2.39 18.02
C ASN A 408 -3.07 -2.58 16.78
N ALA A 409 -3.27 -3.83 16.35
CA ALA A 409 -4.10 -4.16 15.20
C ALA A 409 -5.55 -3.73 15.46
N SER A 410 -6.22 -3.32 14.38
CA SER A 410 -7.60 -2.81 14.42
C SER A 410 -8.63 -3.87 14.06
N ALA A 411 -8.23 -4.85 13.25
CA ALA A 411 -9.09 -5.93 12.79
C ALA A 411 -8.22 -7.14 12.42
N PHE A 412 -8.86 -8.31 12.38
CA PHE A 412 -8.25 -9.50 11.83
C PHE A 412 -9.33 -10.40 11.24
N ASP A 413 -8.92 -11.27 10.32
CA ASP A 413 -9.76 -12.33 9.81
C ASP A 413 -9.02 -13.67 9.85
N LEU A 414 -9.79 -14.74 9.98
CA LEU A 414 -9.28 -16.09 10.12
C LEU A 414 -9.93 -16.99 9.09
N THR A 415 -9.09 -17.73 8.37
CA THR A 415 -9.52 -18.76 7.41
C THR A 415 -9.03 -20.11 7.89
N ALA A 416 -9.44 -21.18 7.18
CA ALA A 416 -8.96 -22.52 7.49
C ALA A 416 -7.42 -22.64 7.43
N THR A 417 -6.76 -21.82 6.60
CA THR A 417 -5.32 -21.95 6.32
C THR A 417 -4.47 -20.74 6.71
N LYS A 418 -5.06 -19.57 6.96
CA LYS A 418 -4.32 -18.33 7.21
C LYS A 418 -5.01 -17.39 8.18
N LEU A 419 -4.18 -16.56 8.81
CA LEU A 419 -4.54 -15.43 9.64
C LEU A 419 -4.16 -14.14 8.92
N TYR A 420 -5.07 -13.16 8.91
CA TYR A 420 -4.90 -11.85 8.28
C TYR A 420 -5.08 -10.77 9.32
N ILE A 421 -4.11 -9.86 9.47
CA ILE A 421 -4.09 -8.84 10.52
C ILE A 421 -3.98 -7.47 9.88
N ALA A 422 -4.92 -6.58 10.17
CA ALA A 422 -4.83 -5.18 9.79
C ALA A 422 -3.97 -4.40 10.79
N ASP A 423 -2.89 -3.81 10.31
CA ASP A 423 -1.98 -2.93 11.05
C ASP A 423 -2.02 -1.50 10.45
N PRO A 424 -2.96 -0.64 10.88
CA PRO A 424 -3.08 0.72 10.36
C PRO A 424 -1.87 1.59 10.67
N ALA A 425 -1.21 1.37 11.81
CA ALA A 425 -0.04 2.14 12.21
C ALA A 425 1.15 1.86 11.28
N GLY A 426 1.34 0.60 10.88
CA GLY A 426 2.30 0.20 9.85
C GLY A 426 1.79 0.34 8.42
N ARG A 427 0.54 0.79 8.20
CA ARG A 427 -0.13 0.90 6.89
C ARG A 427 -0.01 -0.37 6.05
N ARG A 428 -0.29 -1.52 6.68
CA ARG A 428 -0.05 -2.83 6.08
C ARG A 428 -1.03 -3.90 6.54
N LEU A 429 -1.22 -4.90 5.70
CA LEU A 429 -1.93 -6.13 6.06
C LEU A 429 -0.90 -7.27 6.23
N ILE A 430 -0.82 -7.85 7.41
CA ILE A 430 0.09 -8.99 7.69
C ILE A 430 -0.67 -10.29 7.45
N VAL A 431 -0.01 -11.26 6.80
CA VAL A 431 -0.56 -12.59 6.53
C VAL A 431 0.35 -13.65 7.14
N ALA A 432 -0.25 -14.57 7.89
CA ALA A 432 0.44 -15.71 8.48
C ALA A 432 -0.23 -17.02 8.08
N GLU A 433 0.57 -18.03 7.75
CA GLU A 433 0.10 -19.38 7.48
C GLU A 433 -0.19 -20.13 8.76
N ARG A 434 -1.35 -20.77 8.80
CA ARG A 434 -1.70 -21.71 9.84
C ARG A 434 -1.01 -23.03 9.56
N THR A 435 0.01 -23.34 10.37
CA THR A 435 0.76 -24.59 10.25
C THR A 435 0.07 -25.74 10.99
N ASN A 436 -0.64 -25.43 12.07
CA ASN A 436 -1.47 -26.37 12.83
C ASN A 436 -2.57 -25.60 13.60
N ALA A 437 -3.30 -26.25 14.52
CA ALA A 437 -4.41 -25.64 15.22
C ALA A 437 -4.06 -24.37 16.03
N ASP A 438 -2.84 -24.28 16.59
CA ASP A 438 -2.41 -23.22 17.50
C ASP A 438 -1.23 -22.36 16.99
N THR A 439 -0.61 -22.75 15.88
CA THR A 439 0.63 -22.16 15.37
C THR A 439 0.43 -21.45 14.04
N TYR A 440 0.82 -20.18 14.01
CA TYR A 440 0.77 -19.30 12.85
C TYR A 440 2.17 -18.80 12.52
N THR A 441 2.61 -19.03 11.29
CA THR A 441 3.94 -18.64 10.81
C THR A 441 3.81 -17.45 9.88
N PHE A 442 4.58 -16.38 10.13
CA PHE A 442 4.62 -15.22 9.24
C PHE A 442 4.91 -15.66 7.80
N LYS A 443 4.07 -15.21 6.86
CA LYS A 443 4.18 -15.56 5.44
C LYS A 443 4.63 -14.36 4.63
N GLU A 444 3.82 -13.32 4.63
CA GLU A 444 3.95 -12.14 3.78
C GLU A 444 3.19 -10.96 4.35
N GLN A 445 3.38 -9.79 3.77
CA GLN A 445 2.64 -8.58 4.13
C GLN A 445 2.33 -7.74 2.91
N TYR A 446 1.17 -7.11 2.88
CA TYR A 446 0.76 -6.19 1.81
C TYR A 446 0.98 -4.76 2.28
N VAL A 447 1.77 -3.99 1.52
CA VAL A 447 2.16 -2.62 1.89
C VAL A 447 1.88 -1.69 0.71
N TYR A 448 1.19 -0.60 0.98
CA TYR A 448 1.00 0.44 -0.02
C TYR A 448 2.27 1.30 -0.16
N ARG A 449 2.74 1.49 -1.40
CA ARG A 449 3.95 2.27 -1.73
C ARG A 449 3.66 3.42 -2.71
N GLY A 450 2.39 3.79 -2.92
CA GLY A 450 2.04 4.94 -3.76
C GLY A 450 2.00 6.25 -2.97
N ASP A 451 1.57 7.32 -3.64
CA ASP A 451 1.66 8.69 -3.12
C ASP A 451 0.54 9.05 -2.12
N ASP A 452 -0.55 8.28 -2.07
CA ASP A 452 -1.68 8.55 -1.17
C ASP A 452 -1.36 8.06 0.25
N ASP A 453 -1.17 8.99 1.19
CA ASP A 453 -0.85 8.66 2.57
C ASP A 453 -2.04 8.13 3.40
N THR A 454 -3.25 8.15 2.82
CA THR A 454 -4.47 7.71 3.50
C THR A 454 -4.74 6.21 3.33
N VAL A 455 -4.18 5.57 2.30
CA VAL A 455 -4.36 4.12 2.06
C VAL A 455 -3.78 3.31 3.22
N PHE A 456 -4.59 2.38 3.73
CA PHE A 456 -4.35 1.55 4.91
C PHE A 456 -4.13 2.32 6.21
N SER A 457 -4.52 3.59 6.28
CA SER A 457 -4.38 4.39 7.51
C SER A 457 -5.53 4.20 8.50
N LYS A 458 -6.68 3.67 8.04
CA LYS A 458 -7.92 3.54 8.82
C LYS A 458 -8.62 2.20 8.54
N MET A 459 -7.88 1.11 8.58
CA MET A 459 -8.46 -0.22 8.38
C MET A 459 -9.38 -0.59 9.54
N GLN A 460 -10.68 -0.73 9.30
CA GLN A 460 -11.70 -1.05 10.30
C GLN A 460 -12.15 -2.51 10.25
N SER A 461 -12.07 -3.13 9.07
CA SER A 461 -12.43 -4.54 8.88
C SER A 461 -11.55 -5.18 7.82
N VAL A 462 -11.35 -6.49 7.96
CA VAL A 462 -10.78 -7.36 6.95
C VAL A 462 -11.74 -8.52 6.77
N SER A 463 -12.08 -8.83 5.52
CA SER A 463 -12.89 -9.99 5.18
C SER A 463 -12.26 -10.73 4.01
N VAL A 464 -12.11 -12.05 4.13
CA VAL A 464 -11.34 -12.86 3.19
C VAL A 464 -12.24 -13.87 2.49
N ASN A 465 -12.13 -13.92 1.17
CA ASN A 465 -12.62 -15.02 0.36
C ASN A 465 -11.42 -15.75 -0.24
N GLU A 466 -10.91 -16.72 0.53
CA GLU A 466 -9.73 -17.49 0.13
C GLU A 466 -10.02 -18.36 -1.12
N ALA A 467 -11.24 -18.88 -1.28
CA ALA A 467 -11.61 -19.69 -2.44
C ALA A 467 -11.47 -18.93 -3.78
N ASN A 468 -11.71 -17.62 -3.77
CA ASN A 468 -11.56 -16.76 -4.94
C ASN A 468 -10.26 -15.94 -4.94
N GLY A 469 -9.36 -16.17 -3.96
CA GLY A 469 -8.10 -15.45 -3.82
C GLY A 469 -8.30 -13.94 -3.65
N LYS A 470 -9.26 -13.52 -2.82
CA LYS A 470 -9.56 -12.10 -2.56
C LYS A 470 -9.57 -11.76 -1.09
N ILE A 471 -9.04 -10.59 -0.77
CA ILE A 471 -9.18 -9.93 0.52
C ILE A 471 -9.90 -8.60 0.29
N TYR A 472 -10.84 -8.27 1.17
CA TYR A 472 -11.50 -6.97 1.19
C TYR A 472 -11.19 -6.28 2.50
N VAL A 473 -10.57 -5.12 2.40
CA VAL A 473 -10.21 -4.26 3.55
C VAL A 473 -11.13 -3.05 3.52
N LEU A 474 -11.86 -2.82 4.60
CA LEU A 474 -12.56 -1.55 4.80
C LEU A 474 -11.57 -0.56 5.41
N ASP A 475 -11.19 0.45 4.65
CA ASP A 475 -10.23 1.49 5.03
C ASP A 475 -10.91 2.87 4.99
N GLY A 476 -11.32 3.35 6.17
CA GLY A 476 -12.24 4.49 6.27
C GLY A 476 -13.55 4.18 5.52
N ASN A 477 -13.85 4.97 4.49
CA ASN A 477 -15.07 4.80 3.68
C ASN A 477 -14.83 4.01 2.38
N GLN A 478 -13.62 3.50 2.17
CA GLN A 478 -13.26 2.76 0.96
C GLN A 478 -13.17 1.26 1.23
N VAL A 479 -13.69 0.46 0.31
CA VAL A 479 -13.45 -0.98 0.27
C VAL A 479 -12.32 -1.24 -0.73
N ILE A 480 -11.16 -1.65 -0.23
CA ILE A 480 -9.98 -1.95 -1.04
C ILE A 480 -9.87 -3.46 -1.19
N ARG A 481 -9.70 -3.93 -2.44
CA ARG A 481 -9.45 -5.34 -2.75
C ARG A 481 -7.96 -5.62 -2.81
N LEU A 482 -7.53 -6.78 -2.31
CA LEU A 482 -6.23 -7.36 -2.63
C LEU A 482 -6.44 -8.72 -3.28
N ASP A 483 -5.58 -9.02 -4.25
CA ASP A 483 -5.55 -10.30 -4.95
C ASP A 483 -4.42 -11.16 -4.36
N ILE A 484 -4.73 -12.41 -3.98
CA ILE A 484 -3.80 -13.32 -3.27
C ILE A 484 -3.56 -14.64 -3.98
#